data_AF-A0A7R9VGJ6-F1
#
_entry.id   AF-A0A7R9VGJ6-F1
#
_cell.length_a   1.000
_cell.length_b   1.000
_cell.length_c   1.000
_cell.angle_alpha   90.00
_cell.angle_beta   90.00
_cell.angle_gamma   90.00
#
_symmetry.space_group_name_H-M   'P 1'
#
loop_
_entity.id
_entity.type
_entity.pdbx_description
1 polymer ?
#
loop_
_entity_poly.entity_id
_entity_poly.type
_entity_poly.pdbx_seq_one_letter_code
_entity_poly.pdbx_strand_id
1 'polypeptide(L)'
;YAHPEVGVTTTDATAFGRNYFGRPSAGEYEEEDVDADRDDVLEDMVALKKLAADFAHPERPVETTDAAIFGRNYFNRASALDTEEEDIDAERDDVLEDVLALKKLASDYAHPEKPVDVDPAAFGRNYFKPQEEFEDAEERAASLADAKALKKLAVDYAHPEVGVATTDATAFGRNYFSRPS
;
A
#
# COMPACT_ATOMS: atom_id res chain seq x y z
N TYR A 1 21.15 -28.19 -8.46
CA TYR A 1 22.46 -28.65 -8.92
C TYR A 1 22.53 -30.14 -8.62
N ALA A 2 22.70 -31.00 -9.62
CA ALA A 2 22.80 -32.45 -9.40
C ALA A 2 24.27 -32.79 -9.17
N HIS A 3 24.60 -33.37 -8.00
CA HIS A 3 25.95 -33.78 -7.59
C HIS A 3 26.47 -34.91 -8.50
N PRO A 4 27.30 -34.61 -9.51
CA PRO A 4 27.74 -35.58 -10.50
C PRO A 4 28.86 -36.49 -9.98
N GLU A 5 29.43 -36.15 -8.81
CA GLU A 5 30.37 -36.98 -8.06
C GLU A 5 29.73 -38.22 -7.42
N VAL A 6 28.40 -38.22 -7.20
CA VAL A 6 27.72 -39.36 -6.59
C VAL A 6 27.55 -40.47 -7.64
N GLY A 7 28.27 -41.57 -7.46
CA GLY A 7 28.22 -42.72 -8.36
C GLY A 7 26.79 -43.23 -8.54
N VAL A 8 26.41 -43.52 -9.80
CA VAL A 8 25.12 -44.14 -10.12
C VAL A 8 25.06 -45.52 -9.48
N THR A 9 24.23 -45.68 -8.45
CA THR A 9 23.95 -46.97 -7.85
C THR A 9 22.89 -47.68 -8.69
N THR A 10 23.34 -48.61 -9.54
CA THR A 10 22.46 -49.46 -10.34
C THR A 10 22.38 -50.86 -9.72
N THR A 11 21.19 -51.44 -9.70
CA THR A 11 20.96 -52.83 -9.27
C THR A 11 21.13 -53.83 -10.42
N ASP A 12 21.31 -53.34 -11.65
CA ASP A 12 21.52 -54.15 -12.84
C ASP A 12 23.01 -54.42 -13.07
N ALA A 13 23.41 -55.68 -12.93
CA ALA A 13 24.79 -56.14 -13.10
C ALA A 13 25.34 -55.98 -14.53
N THR A 14 24.48 -55.66 -15.51
CA THR A 14 24.87 -55.43 -16.92
C THR A 14 24.96 -53.95 -17.28
N ALA A 15 24.59 -53.05 -16.36
CA ALA A 15 24.70 -51.62 -16.54
C ALA A 15 26.14 -51.15 -16.25
N PHE A 16 26.97 -51.12 -17.29
CA PHE A 16 28.34 -50.58 -17.22
C PHE A 16 28.35 -49.09 -17.55
N GLY A 17 28.19 -48.24 -16.53
CA GLY A 17 28.42 -46.79 -16.64
C GLY A 17 29.87 -46.45 -16.31
N ARG A 18 30.58 -45.75 -17.21
CA ARG A 18 31.89 -45.15 -16.88
C ARG A 18 31.64 -43.84 -16.13
N ASN A 19 32.08 -43.75 -14.89
CA ASN A 19 32.19 -42.47 -14.19
C ASN A 19 33.43 -41.73 -14.72
N TYR A 20 33.22 -40.61 -15.40
CA TYR A 20 34.29 -39.83 -16.02
C TYR A 20 34.95 -38.85 -15.05
N PHE A 21 34.32 -38.56 -13.91
CA PHE A 21 34.81 -37.62 -12.89
C PHE A 21 35.83 -38.27 -11.92
N GLY A 22 35.79 -39.59 -11.72
CA GLY A 22 36.73 -40.33 -10.87
C GLY A 22 37.90 -40.99 -11.61
N ARG A 23 38.13 -40.70 -12.90
CA ARG A 23 39.23 -41.33 -13.66
C ARG A 23 40.58 -40.69 -13.25
N PRO A 24 41.70 -41.44 -13.20
CA PRO A 24 43.04 -40.87 -12.93
C PRO A 24 43.53 -39.79 -13.92
N SER A 25 42.80 -39.56 -15.02
CA SER A 25 43.08 -38.49 -15.98
C SER A 25 42.08 -37.34 -15.91
N ALA A 26 41.09 -37.43 -15.02
CA ALA A 26 40.24 -36.29 -14.72
C ALA A 26 41.14 -35.24 -14.07
N GLY A 27 41.01 -33.98 -14.48
CA GLY A 27 41.78 -32.91 -13.86
C GLY A 27 41.46 -32.85 -12.36
N GLU A 28 42.47 -32.57 -11.54
CA GLU A 28 42.23 -32.18 -10.16
C GLU A 28 41.35 -30.94 -10.19
N TYR A 29 40.13 -31.03 -9.64
CA TYR A 29 39.36 -29.85 -9.34
C TYR A 29 39.99 -29.28 -8.07
N GLU A 30 40.82 -28.25 -8.21
CA GLU A 30 41.30 -27.47 -7.07
C GLU A 30 40.11 -26.69 -6.52
N GLU A 31 39.29 -27.34 -5.69
CA GLU A 31 38.17 -26.71 -4.97
C GLU A 31 38.67 -25.54 -4.11
N GLU A 32 39.90 -25.61 -3.60
CA GLU A 32 40.55 -24.55 -2.82
C GLU A 32 40.74 -23.25 -3.62
N ASP A 33 41.10 -23.33 -4.90
CA ASP A 33 41.28 -22.15 -5.76
C ASP A 33 39.95 -21.50 -6.14
N VAL A 34 38.88 -22.29 -6.35
CA VAL A 34 37.55 -21.77 -6.69
C VAL A 34 36.88 -21.09 -5.49
N ASP A 35 37.12 -21.61 -4.29
CA ASP A 35 36.61 -21.01 -3.06
C ASP A 35 37.39 -19.72 -2.70
N ALA A 36 38.71 -19.69 -2.91
CA ALA A 36 39.51 -18.48 -2.75
C ALA A 36 39.09 -17.35 -3.73
N ASP A 37 38.93 -17.68 -5.02
CA ASP A 37 38.44 -16.73 -6.03
C ASP A 37 37.03 -16.21 -5.69
N ARG A 38 36.18 -17.06 -5.10
CA ARG A 38 34.84 -16.67 -4.68
C ARG A 38 34.87 -15.71 -3.51
N ASP A 39 35.74 -15.95 -2.53
CA ASP A 39 35.89 -15.08 -1.37
C ASP A 39 36.42 -13.70 -1.79
N ASP A 40 37.41 -13.65 -2.68
CA ASP A 40 37.92 -12.40 -3.26
C ASP A 40 36.82 -11.60 -3.99
N VAL A 41 36.01 -12.28 -4.81
CA VAL A 41 34.88 -11.65 -5.52
C VAL A 41 33.82 -11.12 -4.53
N LEU A 42 33.56 -11.84 -3.44
CA LEU A 42 32.62 -11.39 -2.42
C LEU A 42 33.14 -10.18 -1.65
N GLU A 43 34.44 -10.14 -1.34
CA GLU A 43 35.08 -8.96 -0.74
C GLU A 43 34.96 -7.73 -1.65
N ASP A 44 35.28 -7.87 -2.93
CA ASP A 44 35.14 -6.81 -3.93
C ASP A 44 33.69 -6.33 -4.06
N MET A 45 32.72 -7.24 -4.09
CA MET A 45 31.30 -6.89 -4.13
C MET A 45 30.87 -6.06 -2.91
N VAL A 46 31.35 -6.40 -1.72
CA VAL A 46 31.06 -5.65 -0.49
C VAL A 46 31.69 -4.25 -0.56
N ALA A 47 32.94 -4.14 -1.02
CA ALA A 47 33.64 -2.87 -1.17
C ALA A 47 32.94 -1.95 -2.17
N LEU A 48 32.54 -2.48 -3.33
CA LEU A 48 31.82 -1.75 -4.37
C LEU A 48 30.43 -1.30 -3.90
N LYS A 49 29.71 -2.15 -3.15
CA LYS A 49 28.41 -1.78 -2.58
C LYS A 49 28.54 -0.63 -1.58
N LYS A 50 29.60 -0.64 -0.75
CA LYS A 50 29.91 0.45 0.17
C LYS A 50 30.20 1.74 -0.59
N LEU A 51 31.10 1.69 -1.58
CA LEU A 51 31.41 2.85 -2.43
C LEU A 51 30.17 3.40 -3.12
N ALA A 52 29.32 2.55 -3.69
CA ALA A 52 28.09 2.99 -4.34
C ALA A 52 27.16 3.72 -3.36
N ALA A 53 27.04 3.24 -2.12
CA ALA A 53 26.27 3.93 -1.09
C ALA A 53 26.90 5.26 -0.69
N ASP A 54 28.23 5.32 -0.52
CA ASP A 54 28.96 6.54 -0.16
C ASP A 54 28.84 7.62 -1.26
N PHE A 55 28.88 7.22 -2.55
CA PHE A 55 28.70 8.12 -3.69
C PHE A 55 27.24 8.58 -3.86
N ALA A 56 26.27 7.70 -3.61
CA ALA A 56 24.85 8.05 -3.70
C ALA A 56 24.39 8.94 -2.55
N HIS A 57 25.10 8.90 -1.41
CA HIS A 57 24.73 9.59 -0.17
C HIS A 57 25.90 10.42 0.40
N PRO A 58 26.36 11.45 -0.32
CA PRO A 58 27.50 12.26 0.11
C PRO A 58 27.20 13.10 1.37
N GLU A 59 25.93 13.23 1.78
CA GLU A 59 25.51 13.84 3.03
C GLU A 59 25.91 13.02 4.27
N ARG A 60 26.11 11.71 4.12
CA ARG A 60 26.41 10.82 5.25
C ARG A 60 27.82 11.10 5.80
N PRO A 61 28.00 10.99 7.13
CA PRO A 61 29.31 11.11 7.73
C PRO A 61 30.22 9.97 7.25
N VAL A 62 31.44 10.33 6.85
CA VAL A 62 32.46 9.33 6.49
C VAL A 62 32.96 8.70 7.78
N GLU A 63 32.61 7.44 8.01
CA GLU A 63 33.09 6.68 9.17
C GLU A 63 34.52 6.18 8.90
N THR A 64 35.51 6.83 9.54
CA THR A 64 36.93 6.45 9.45
C THR A 64 37.44 6.00 10.83
N THR A 65 38.05 4.83 10.89
CA THR A 65 38.73 4.33 12.11
C THR A 65 40.14 4.89 12.28
N ASP A 66 40.72 5.47 11.22
CA ASP A 66 42.04 6.09 11.23
C ASP A 66 41.94 7.60 11.49
N ALA A 67 42.49 8.03 12.63
CA ALA A 67 42.52 9.43 13.05
C ALA A 67 43.39 10.33 12.18
N ALA A 68 44.21 9.77 11.28
CA ALA A 68 44.99 10.53 10.30
C ALA A 68 44.19 10.86 9.02
N ILE A 69 43.01 10.25 8.81
CA ILE A 69 42.16 10.54 7.66
C ILE A 69 41.30 11.77 7.97
N PHE A 70 41.78 12.94 7.53
CA PHE A 70 41.04 14.19 7.62
C PHE A 70 40.01 14.31 6.48
N GLY A 71 38.93 13.54 6.54
CA GLY A 71 37.78 13.72 5.66
C GLY A 71 37.02 14.99 6.02
N ARG A 72 36.88 15.93 5.07
CA ARG A 72 36.03 17.12 5.24
C ARG A 72 34.62 16.80 4.70
N ASN A 73 33.64 16.65 5.59
CA ASN A 73 32.23 16.65 5.18
C ASN A 73 31.83 18.11 4.89
N TYR A 74 31.52 18.41 3.62
CA TYR A 74 31.17 19.75 3.16
C TYR A 74 29.68 20.09 3.32
N PHE A 75 28.83 19.09 3.59
CA PHE A 75 27.38 19.26 3.79
C PHE A 75 27.06 19.76 5.20
N ASN A 76 27.84 19.36 6.21
CA ASN A 76 27.62 19.74 7.62
C ASN A 76 28.60 20.84 8.11
N ARG A 77 29.29 21.55 7.21
CA ARG A 77 30.23 22.62 7.60
C ARG A 77 29.43 23.86 8.01
N ALA A 78 29.91 24.60 9.01
CA ALA A 78 29.30 25.88 9.43
C ALA A 78 29.22 26.97 8.33
N SER A 79 29.84 26.76 7.17
CA SER A 79 29.74 27.61 5.99
C SER A 79 29.16 26.88 4.77
N ALA A 80 28.58 25.71 4.97
CA ALA A 80 27.62 25.16 4.02
C ALA A 80 26.36 26.04 4.04
N LEU A 81 25.68 26.15 2.90
CA LEU A 81 24.36 26.78 2.87
C LEU A 81 23.44 25.97 3.78
N ASP A 82 22.64 26.67 4.60
CA ASP A 82 21.63 26.01 5.43
C ASP A 82 20.71 25.23 4.49
N THR A 83 20.52 23.93 4.73
CA THR A 83 19.77 23.06 3.80
C THR A 83 18.28 23.38 3.74
N GLU A 84 17.81 24.28 4.61
CA GLU A 84 16.47 24.83 4.62
C GLU A 84 16.60 26.32 4.90
N GLU A 85 16.87 27.12 3.86
CA GLU A 85 16.52 28.54 3.94
C GLU A 85 15.01 28.58 4.23
N GLU A 86 14.57 29.17 5.35
CA GLU A 86 13.15 29.33 5.73
C GLU A 86 12.27 29.75 4.54
N ASP A 87 12.85 30.47 3.58
CA ASP A 87 12.24 30.90 2.32
C ASP A 87 11.75 29.73 1.43
N ILE A 88 12.44 28.59 1.37
CA ILE A 88 12.02 27.42 0.56
C ILE A 88 10.81 26.74 1.18
N ASP A 89 10.73 26.66 2.50
CA ASP A 89 9.59 26.05 3.18
C ASP A 89 8.36 26.95 3.12
N ALA A 90 8.54 28.27 3.24
CA ALA A 90 7.47 29.23 3.02
C ALA A 90 6.93 29.18 1.58
N GLU A 91 7.82 29.14 0.56
CA GLU A 91 7.39 29.00 -0.83
C GLU A 91 6.68 27.66 -1.10
N ARG A 92 7.10 26.58 -0.44
CA ARG A 92 6.41 25.28 -0.54
C ARG A 92 5.01 25.33 0.03
N ASP A 93 4.82 25.99 1.17
CA ASP A 93 3.52 26.15 1.79
C ASP A 93 2.58 26.97 0.88
N ASP A 94 3.08 28.08 0.32
CA ASP A 94 2.34 28.91 -0.65
C ASP A 94 1.93 28.10 -1.90
N VAL A 95 2.87 27.34 -2.48
CA VAL A 95 2.59 26.49 -3.65
C VAL A 95 1.58 25.38 -3.31
N LEU A 96 1.65 24.80 -2.11
CA LEU A 96 0.70 23.79 -1.67
C LEU A 96 -0.71 24.38 -1.49
N GLU A 97 -0.82 25.59 -0.95
CA GLU A 97 -2.09 26.31 -0.85
C GLU A 97 -2.71 26.55 -2.23
N ASP A 98 -1.92 27.03 -3.19
CA ASP A 98 -2.36 27.26 -4.57
C ASP A 98 -2.82 25.96 -5.26
N VAL A 99 -2.09 24.87 -5.08
CA VAL A 99 -2.45 23.55 -5.65
C VAL A 99 -3.78 23.05 -5.07
N LEU A 100 -4.03 23.25 -3.78
CA LEU A 100 -5.30 22.87 -3.15
C LEU A 100 -6.45 23.72 -3.70
N ALA A 101 -6.26 25.02 -3.87
CA ALA A 101 -7.25 25.92 -4.45
C ALA A 101 -7.60 25.52 -5.90
N LEU A 102 -6.58 25.26 -6.73
CA LEU A 102 -6.76 24.81 -8.12
C LEU A 102 -7.46 23.45 -8.21
N LYS A 103 -7.11 22.51 -7.34
CA LYS A 103 -7.75 21.18 -7.29
C LYS A 103 -9.23 21.29 -6.93
N LYS A 104 -9.57 22.16 -5.98
CA LYS A 104 -10.97 22.44 -5.63
C LYS A 104 -11.72 23.03 -6.83
N LEU A 105 -11.17 24.06 -7.46
CA LEU A 105 -11.78 24.71 -8.63
C LEU A 105 -11.99 23.71 -9.79
N ALA A 106 -11.00 22.86 -10.06
CA ALA A 106 -11.11 21.83 -11.08
C ALA A 106 -12.23 20.82 -10.77
N SER A 107 -12.36 20.39 -9.51
CA SER A 107 -13.47 19.54 -9.05
C SER A 107 -14.83 20.23 -9.22
N ASP A 108 -14.93 21.50 -8.83
CA ASP A 108 -16.17 22.26 -8.91
C ASP A 108 -16.60 22.46 -10.38
N TYR A 109 -15.63 22.71 -11.27
CA TYR A 109 -15.89 22.84 -12.72
C TYR A 109 -16.28 21.51 -13.37
N ALA A 110 -15.64 20.40 -12.97
CA ALA A 110 -15.97 19.06 -13.47
C ALA A 110 -17.33 18.55 -12.98
N HIS A 111 -17.86 19.12 -11.89
CA HIS A 111 -19.08 18.68 -11.22
C HIS A 111 -20.07 19.83 -10.98
N PRO A 112 -20.62 20.44 -12.05
CA PRO A 112 -21.52 21.59 -11.93
C PRO A 112 -22.85 21.26 -11.24
N GLU A 113 -23.22 19.97 -11.14
CA GLU A 113 -24.38 19.48 -10.39
C GLU A 113 -24.24 19.63 -8.87
N LYS A 114 -23.01 19.73 -8.35
CA LYS A 114 -22.79 19.85 -6.91
C LYS A 114 -23.34 21.18 -6.39
N PRO A 115 -23.87 21.21 -5.15
CA PRO A 115 -24.21 22.47 -4.49
C PRO A 115 -22.98 23.35 -4.39
N VAL A 116 -23.08 24.58 -4.90
CA VAL A 116 -22.08 25.61 -4.63
C VAL A 116 -22.37 26.17 -3.25
N ASP A 117 -21.42 26.09 -2.33
CA ASP A 117 -21.48 26.82 -1.07
C ASP A 117 -21.26 28.31 -1.37
N VAL A 118 -22.36 29.05 -1.41
CA VAL A 118 -22.37 30.49 -1.56
C VAL A 118 -22.90 31.12 -0.28
N ASP A 119 -22.47 32.36 0.01
CA ASP A 119 -23.09 33.21 1.01
C ASP A 119 -24.62 33.20 0.80
N PRO A 120 -25.45 33.02 1.84
CA PRO A 120 -26.92 33.12 1.73
C PRO A 120 -27.42 34.43 1.09
N ALA A 121 -26.63 35.52 1.15
CA ALA A 121 -26.90 36.79 0.49
C ALA A 121 -26.51 36.81 -1.01
N ALA A 122 -25.75 35.83 -1.48
CA ALA A 122 -25.38 35.69 -2.88
C ALA A 122 -26.55 35.06 -3.67
N PHE A 123 -27.20 35.89 -4.49
CA PHE A 123 -28.27 35.44 -5.37
C PHE A 123 -27.70 34.74 -6.62
N GLY A 124 -27.43 33.44 -6.51
CA GLY A 124 -27.01 32.58 -7.63
C GLY A 124 -28.05 31.52 -7.99
N ARG A 125 -28.30 31.30 -9.28
CA ARG A 125 -29.16 30.20 -9.78
C ARG A 125 -28.26 29.05 -10.27
N ASN A 126 -28.39 27.86 -9.68
CA ASN A 126 -27.74 26.65 -10.19
C ASN A 126 -28.66 26.01 -11.24
N TYR A 127 -28.24 26.01 -12.51
CA TYR A 127 -29.00 25.48 -13.65
C TYR A 127 -28.75 23.99 -13.92
N PHE A 128 -27.83 23.35 -13.19
CA PHE A 128 -27.48 21.95 -13.33
C PHE A 128 -28.17 21.06 -12.30
N LYS A 129 -28.72 21.64 -11.23
CA LYS A 129 -29.64 20.94 -10.35
C LYS A 129 -30.97 20.75 -11.08
N PRO A 130 -31.44 19.51 -11.29
CA PRO A 130 -32.82 19.31 -11.70
C PRO A 130 -33.70 20.01 -10.65
N GLN A 131 -34.62 20.86 -11.13
CA GLN A 131 -35.67 21.38 -10.27
C GLN A 131 -36.54 20.17 -9.93
N GLU A 132 -36.35 19.59 -8.74
CA GLU A 132 -37.26 18.57 -8.23
C GLU A 132 -38.61 19.28 -8.04
N GLU A 133 -39.60 18.93 -8.87
CA GLU A 133 -40.95 19.44 -8.68
C GLU A 133 -41.45 18.93 -7.33
N PHE A 134 -42.25 19.72 -6.60
CA PHE A 134 -42.69 19.34 -5.25
C PHE A 134 -43.38 17.97 -5.23
N GLU A 135 -44.07 17.60 -6.31
CA GLU A 135 -44.70 16.30 -6.50
C GLU A 135 -43.66 15.16 -6.56
N ASP A 136 -42.53 15.33 -7.25
CA ASP A 136 -41.45 14.33 -7.33
C ASP A 136 -40.82 14.05 -5.96
N ALA A 137 -40.65 15.08 -5.14
CA ALA A 137 -40.10 14.95 -3.79
C ALA A 137 -41.05 14.18 -2.86
N GLU A 138 -42.36 14.42 -2.96
CA GLU A 138 -43.40 13.72 -2.20
C GLU A 138 -43.50 12.25 -2.62
N GLU A 139 -43.51 11.95 -3.92
CA GLU A 139 -43.52 10.58 -4.45
C GLU A 139 -42.27 9.79 -4.04
N ARG A 140 -41.10 10.43 -4.07
CA ARG A 140 -39.85 9.84 -3.59
C ARG A 140 -39.91 9.52 -2.09
N ALA A 141 -40.45 10.44 -1.29
CA ALA A 141 -40.61 10.24 0.15
C ALA A 141 -41.57 9.08 0.45
N ALA A 142 -42.69 9.02 -0.26
CA ALA A 142 -43.65 7.92 -0.15
C ALA A 142 -43.01 6.57 -0.54
N SER A 143 -42.31 6.52 -1.67
CA SER A 143 -41.61 5.31 -2.14
C SER A 143 -40.55 4.82 -1.15
N LEU A 144 -39.80 5.73 -0.52
CA LEU A 144 -38.82 5.38 0.51
C LEU A 144 -39.46 4.91 1.81
N ALA A 145 -40.63 5.46 2.18
CA ALA A 145 -41.40 4.99 3.32
C ALA A 145 -41.91 3.55 3.11
N ASP A 146 -42.47 3.28 1.93
CA ASP A 146 -42.93 1.94 1.54
C ASP A 146 -41.79 0.93 1.50
N ALA A 147 -40.64 1.30 0.91
CA ALA A 147 -39.46 0.43 0.87
C ALA A 147 -38.96 0.07 2.29
N LYS A 148 -38.98 1.03 3.23
CA LYS A 148 -38.64 0.77 4.64
C LYS A 148 -39.65 -0.16 5.31
N ALA A 149 -40.93 0.03 5.06
CA ALA A 149 -41.99 -0.82 5.61
C ALA A 149 -41.87 -2.26 5.08
N LEU A 150 -41.67 -2.45 3.78
CA LEU A 150 -41.46 -3.76 3.16
C LEU A 150 -40.19 -4.43 3.67
N LYS A 151 -39.10 -3.68 3.82
CA LYS A 151 -37.85 -4.21 4.40
C LYS A 151 -38.06 -4.70 5.83
N LYS A 152 -38.82 -3.96 6.65
CA LYS A 152 -39.16 -4.39 8.00
C LYS A 152 -39.97 -5.69 7.98
N LEU A 153 -41.03 -5.77 7.16
CA LEU A 153 -41.84 -6.99 7.02
C LEU A 153 -41.00 -8.19 6.55
N ALA A 154 -40.07 -7.99 5.63
CA ALA A 154 -39.19 -9.05 5.16
C ALA A 154 -38.27 -9.57 6.27
N VAL A 155 -37.72 -8.67 7.10
CA VAL A 155 -36.92 -9.04 8.28
C VAL A 155 -37.77 -9.77 9.30
N ASP A 156 -38.95 -9.25 9.62
CA ASP A 156 -39.88 -9.86 10.58
C ASP A 156 -40.31 -11.28 10.12
N TYR A 157 -40.47 -11.49 8.82
CA TYR A 157 -40.79 -12.80 8.25
C TYR A 157 -39.60 -13.77 8.23
N ALA A 158 -38.41 -13.29 7.89
CA ALA A 158 -37.19 -14.10 7.83
C ALA A 158 -36.66 -14.47 9.22
N HIS A 159 -36.97 -13.64 10.23
CA HIS A 159 -36.47 -13.77 11.59
C HIS A 159 -37.61 -13.85 12.63
N PRO A 160 -38.44 -14.91 12.60
CA PRO A 160 -39.55 -15.05 13.55
C PRO A 160 -39.08 -15.27 15.00
N GLU A 161 -37.79 -15.56 15.22
CA GLU A 161 -37.14 -15.56 16.53
C GLU A 161 -37.02 -14.15 17.14
N VAL A 162 -36.97 -13.11 16.31
CA VAL A 162 -36.93 -11.72 16.76
C VAL A 162 -38.34 -11.35 17.20
N GLY A 163 -38.52 -11.11 18.50
CA GLY A 163 -39.83 -10.79 19.08
C GLY A 163 -40.46 -9.56 18.42
N VAL A 164 -41.77 -9.64 18.14
CA VAL A 164 -42.53 -8.50 17.61
C VAL A 164 -42.54 -7.39 18.66
N ALA A 165 -41.83 -6.31 18.41
CA ALA A 165 -41.90 -5.10 19.22
C ALA A 165 -43.23 -4.37 18.92
N THR A 166 -44.21 -4.55 19.81
CA THR A 166 -45.52 -3.89 19.76
C THR A 166 -45.59 -2.79 20.82
N THR A 167 -46.11 -1.62 20.43
CA THR A 167 -46.41 -0.50 21.34
C THR A 167 -47.81 -0.58 21.95
N ASP A 168 -48.65 -1.50 21.48
CA ASP A 168 -49.99 -1.72 21.99
C ASP A 168 -49.95 -2.74 23.14
N ALA A 169 -50.29 -2.28 24.34
CA ALA A 169 -50.35 -3.09 25.56
C ALA A 169 -51.45 -4.17 25.53
N THR A 170 -52.36 -4.10 24.55
CA THR A 170 -53.42 -5.09 24.33
C THR A 170 -53.09 -6.09 23.21
N ALA A 171 -51.93 -5.96 22.56
CA ALA A 171 -51.48 -6.91 21.55
C ALA A 171 -50.96 -8.20 22.22
N PHE A 172 -51.78 -9.25 22.19
CA PHE A 172 -51.41 -10.57 22.69
C PHE A 172 -50.85 -11.45 21.56
N GLY A 173 -49.52 -11.58 21.49
CA GLY A 173 -48.82 -12.50 20.58
C GLY A 173 -48.15 -13.64 21.34
N ARG A 174 -48.31 -14.89 20.87
CA ARG A 174 -47.58 -16.05 21.40
C ARG A 174 -46.32 -16.29 20.56
N ASN A 175 -45.13 -16.07 21.12
CA ASN A 175 -43.87 -16.48 20.51
C ASN A 175 -43.64 -17.98 20.81
N TYR A 176 -43.65 -18.82 19.77
CA TYR A 176 -43.48 -20.26 19.89
C TYR A 176 -42.02 -20.73 19.73
N PHE A 177 -41.10 -19.83 19.34
CA PHE A 177 -39.68 -20.14 19.12
C PHE A 177 -38.85 -20.13 20.41
N SER A 178 -39.32 -19.46 21.47
CA SER A 178 -38.64 -19.39 22.77
C SER A 178 -39.14 -20.43 23.79
N ARG A 179 -39.97 -21.39 23.37
CA ARG A 179 -40.45 -22.46 24.27
C ARG A 179 -39.35 -23.51 24.48
N PRO A 180 -38.91 -23.78 25.72
CA PRO A 180 -38.10 -24.96 26.01
C PRO A 180 -38.92 -26.22 25.73
N SER A 181 -38.35 -27.16 24.97
CA SER A 181 -38.92 -28.49 24.72
C SER A 181 -38.88 -29.37 25.96
#